data_AF-A0A9W4P994-F1
#
_entry.id   AF-A0A9W4P994-F1
#
_cell.length_a   1.000
_cell.length_b   1.000
_cell.length_c   1.000
_cell.angle_alpha   90.00
_cell.angle_beta   90.00
_cell.angle_gamma   90.00
#
_symmetry.space_group_name_H-M   'P 1'
#
loop_
_entity.id
_entity.type
_entity.pdbx_description
1 polymer ?
#
loop_
_entity_poly.entity_id
_entity_poly.type
_entity_poly.pdbx_seq_one_letter_code
_entity_poly.pdbx_strand_id
1 'polypeptide(L)'
;MQIAGAVDWELAYTALVESSYTPPWWLLIEKSEFWPNGIDYWENVFEHHLKTFFTAMRDCEDTEIQKGHLEENQRLSSHMQRSWDSGTFWIVYAALHSFAFDAIYWQKIDPMFFKASQTPETAWKERLGLLGEREIEEMEQLVARKLEEMKTRILEWDPDECTIEAIAKAEGSLRATVYSASGR
;
A
#
# COMPACT_ATOMS: atom_id res chain seq x y z
N MET A 1 17.69 15.45 32.51
CA MET A 1 18.45 14.79 31.43
C MET A 1 18.51 15.76 30.26
N GLN A 2 19.67 15.92 29.61
CA GLN A 2 19.83 16.85 28.47
C GLN A 2 20.23 15.99 27.26
N ILE A 3 19.42 16.00 26.20
CA ILE A 3 19.72 15.25 24.98
C ILE A 3 20.85 16.00 24.25
N ALA A 4 22.01 15.35 24.09
CA ALA A 4 23.19 15.94 23.45
C ALA A 4 23.15 15.88 21.91
N GLY A 5 22.33 15.00 21.34
CA GLY A 5 22.12 14.85 19.90
C GLY A 5 21.34 13.58 19.57
N ALA A 6 20.69 13.57 18.41
CA ALA A 6 20.09 12.38 17.82
C ALA A 6 21.00 11.88 16.69
N VAL A 7 21.34 10.59 16.71
CA VAL A 7 22.16 9.91 15.69
C VAL A 7 21.30 8.90 14.92
N ASP A 8 21.85 8.28 13.88
CA ASP A 8 21.17 7.25 13.07
C ASP A 8 20.04 7.75 12.15
N TRP A 9 20.31 8.86 11.45
CA TRP A 9 19.38 9.50 10.51
C TRP A 9 19.38 8.87 9.10
N GLU A 10 20.07 7.75 8.89
CA GLU A 10 20.16 7.11 7.57
C GLU A 10 18.80 6.66 7.01
N LEU A 11 17.81 6.50 7.88
CA LEU A 11 16.42 6.19 7.53
C LEU A 11 15.45 7.34 7.84
N ALA A 12 15.95 8.54 8.18
CA ALA A 12 15.09 9.70 8.40
C ALA A 12 14.49 10.17 7.08
N TYR A 13 13.16 10.22 7.02
CA TYR A 13 12.43 10.69 5.85
C TYR A 13 11.31 11.64 6.27
N THR A 14 10.85 12.47 5.34
CA THR A 14 9.66 13.31 5.54
C THR A 14 8.42 12.43 5.43
N ALA A 15 7.74 12.21 6.55
CA ALA A 15 6.51 11.43 6.62
C ALA A 15 5.35 12.31 7.08
N LEU A 16 4.12 11.87 6.77
CA LEU A 16 2.93 12.36 7.47
C LEU A 16 3.09 12.07 8.97
N VAL A 17 2.74 13.02 9.84
CA VAL A 17 2.83 12.81 11.30
C VAL A 17 1.95 11.64 11.75
N GLU A 18 0.85 11.42 11.01
CA GLU A 18 -0.06 10.30 11.14
C GLU A 18 0.65 8.96 10.98
N SER A 19 1.76 8.89 10.23
CA SER A 19 2.57 7.67 10.08
C SER A 19 3.17 7.20 11.40
N SER A 20 3.55 8.14 12.29
CA SER A 20 4.04 7.83 13.63
C SER A 20 2.93 7.34 14.57
N TYR A 21 1.68 7.66 14.23
CA TYR A 21 0.49 7.23 14.96
C TYR A 21 -0.16 5.99 14.37
N THR A 22 0.41 5.40 13.32
CA THR A 22 -0.04 4.13 12.77
C THR A 22 0.91 3.00 13.12
N PRO A 23 0.40 1.77 13.36
CA PRO A 23 1.25 0.60 13.51
C PRO A 23 2.24 0.46 12.36
N PRO A 24 3.47 0.01 12.64
CA PRO A 24 4.43 -0.25 11.58
C PRO A 24 3.94 -1.39 10.68
N TRP A 25 3.70 -1.10 9.40
CA TRP A 25 3.22 -2.11 8.45
C TRP A 25 4.22 -3.26 8.26
N TRP A 26 5.52 -2.99 8.48
CA TRP A 26 6.60 -3.97 8.36
C TRP A 26 6.61 -5.04 9.46
N LEU A 27 5.67 -5.03 10.43
CA LEU A 27 5.47 -6.17 11.33
C LEU A 27 5.24 -7.47 10.56
N LEU A 28 4.71 -7.36 9.33
CA LEU A 28 4.77 -8.40 8.32
C LEU A 28 5.73 -7.98 7.22
N ILE A 29 6.66 -8.88 6.89
CA ILE A 29 7.71 -8.62 5.89
C ILE A 29 7.10 -8.40 4.50
N GLU A 30 6.13 -9.24 4.15
CA GLU A 30 5.48 -9.19 2.85
C GLU A 30 4.26 -8.26 2.87
N LYS A 31 4.12 -7.43 1.84
CA LYS A 31 3.09 -6.38 1.78
C LYS A 31 1.71 -6.96 1.50
N SER A 32 0.67 -6.22 1.87
CA SER A 32 -0.72 -6.66 1.77
C SER A 32 -1.15 -7.04 0.35
N GLU A 33 -0.65 -6.33 -0.65
CA GLU A 33 -0.95 -6.54 -2.08
C GLU A 33 -0.30 -7.79 -2.68
N PHE A 34 0.72 -8.36 -2.02
CA PHE A 34 1.45 -9.54 -2.51
C PHE A 34 1.07 -10.83 -1.78
N TRP A 35 0.15 -10.76 -0.81
CA TRP A 35 -0.26 -11.94 -0.07
C TRP A 35 -1.17 -12.86 -0.89
N PRO A 36 -0.84 -14.16 -1.03
CA PRO A 36 -1.61 -15.09 -1.86
C PRO A 36 -3.09 -15.21 -1.46
N ASN A 37 -3.39 -15.01 -0.18
CA ASN A 37 -4.73 -15.14 0.38
C ASN A 37 -5.48 -13.79 0.47
N GLY A 38 -4.91 -12.72 -0.10
CA GLY A 38 -5.50 -11.38 -0.14
C GLY A 38 -5.33 -10.55 1.12
N ILE A 39 -5.81 -9.30 1.03
CA ILE A 39 -5.66 -8.25 2.06
C ILE A 39 -6.37 -8.64 3.36
N ASP A 40 -7.55 -9.26 3.30
CA ASP A 40 -8.28 -9.68 4.51
C ASP A 40 -7.50 -10.72 5.31
N TYR A 41 -6.85 -11.68 4.65
CA TYR A 41 -6.02 -12.66 5.35
C TYR A 41 -4.76 -12.00 5.93
N TRP A 42 -4.14 -11.07 5.19
CA TRP A 42 -3.04 -10.24 5.69
C TRP A 42 -3.45 -9.48 6.96
N GLU A 43 -4.61 -8.83 6.94
CA GLU A 43 -5.16 -8.06 8.06
C GLU A 43 -5.32 -8.92 9.32
N ASN A 44 -5.89 -10.12 9.17
CA ASN A 44 -6.08 -11.05 10.29
C ASN A 44 -4.74 -11.48 10.92
N VAL A 45 -3.73 -11.80 10.10
CA VAL A 45 -2.41 -12.17 10.60
C VAL A 45 -1.69 -10.96 11.21
N PHE A 46 -1.82 -9.79 10.58
CA PHE A 46 -1.26 -8.54 11.09
C PHE A 46 -1.84 -8.21 12.46
N GLU A 47 -3.17 -8.28 12.62
CA GLU A 47 -3.86 -8.01 13.90
C GLU A 47 -3.36 -8.94 15.01
N HIS A 48 -3.10 -10.21 14.69
CA HIS A 48 -2.54 -11.16 15.65
C HIS A 48 -1.15 -10.73 16.15
N HIS A 49 -0.24 -10.38 15.25
CA HIS A 49 1.09 -9.89 15.62
C HIS A 49 1.03 -8.51 16.30
N LEU A 50 0.10 -7.66 15.88
CA LEU A 50 -0.11 -6.33 16.42
C LEU A 50 -0.46 -6.37 17.91
N LYS A 51 -1.24 -7.36 18.35
CA LYS A 51 -1.54 -7.58 19.79
C LYS A 51 -0.27 -7.84 20.60
N THR A 52 0.65 -8.63 20.07
CA THR A 52 1.95 -8.91 20.71
C THR A 52 2.81 -7.66 20.74
N PHE A 53 2.88 -6.94 19.63
CA PHE A 53 3.60 -5.67 19.52
C PHE A 53 3.09 -4.63 20.52
N PHE A 54 1.77 -4.45 20.64
CA PHE A 54 1.19 -3.52 21.61
C PHE A 54 1.46 -3.91 23.05
N THR A 55 1.51 -5.20 23.36
CA THR A 55 1.88 -5.66 24.71
C THR A 55 3.31 -5.23 25.04
N ALA A 56 4.27 -5.57 24.18
CA ALA A 56 5.66 -5.20 24.38
C ALA A 56 5.89 -3.68 24.41
N MET A 57 5.21 -2.93 23.51
CA MET A 57 5.30 -1.48 23.46
C MET A 57 4.77 -0.83 24.74
N ARG A 58 3.61 -1.26 25.25
CA ARG A 58 3.04 -0.73 26.50
C ARG A 58 3.93 -1.02 27.70
N ASP A 59 4.52 -2.22 27.79
CA ASP A 59 5.46 -2.56 28.87
C ASP A 59 6.70 -1.63 28.86
N CYS A 60 7.21 -1.30 27.66
CA CYS A 60 8.31 -0.37 27.49
C CYS A 60 7.90 1.07 27.87
N GLU A 61 6.75 1.54 27.38
CA GLU A 61 6.20 2.86 27.71
C GLU A 61 5.96 2.99 29.22
N ASP A 62 5.36 1.98 29.87
CA ASP A 62 5.14 1.95 31.32
C ASP A 62 6.45 2.10 32.09
N THR A 63 7.48 1.40 31.65
CA THR A 63 8.82 1.46 32.26
C THR A 63 9.43 2.87 32.13
N GLU A 64 9.31 3.52 30.97
CA GLU A 64 9.84 4.86 30.74
C GLU A 64 9.01 5.95 31.45
N ILE A 65 7.71 5.75 31.61
CA ILE A 65 6.83 6.61 32.43
C ILE A 65 7.20 6.51 33.90
N GLN A 66 7.45 5.30 34.41
CA GLN A 66 7.91 5.10 35.79
C GLN A 66 9.26 5.79 36.06
N LYS A 67 10.14 5.84 35.06
CA LYS A 67 11.42 6.58 35.13
C LYS A 67 11.26 8.09 35.00
N GLY A 68 10.08 8.59 34.61
CA GLY A 68 9.82 10.00 34.34
C GLY A 68 10.43 10.51 33.03
N HIS A 69 10.76 9.61 32.10
CA HIS A 69 11.29 9.98 30.78
C HIS A 69 10.19 10.21 29.72
N LEU A 70 9.01 9.64 29.96
CA LEU A 70 7.85 9.72 29.08
C LEU A 70 6.63 10.16 29.90
N GLU A 71 5.79 11.01 29.33
CA GLU A 71 4.49 11.38 29.90
C GLU A 71 3.37 10.47 29.37
N GLU A 72 2.30 10.29 30.14
CA GLU A 72 1.16 9.42 29.77
C GLU A 72 0.49 9.85 28.44
N ASN A 73 0.47 11.15 28.15
CA ASN A 73 -0.06 11.72 26.90
C ASN A 73 0.88 11.52 25.69
N GLN A 74 2.11 11.07 25.89
CA GLN A 74 3.11 10.83 24.84
C GLN A 74 3.12 9.37 24.38
N ARG A 75 2.32 8.48 24.97
CA ARG A 75 2.22 7.07 24.56
C ARG A 75 1.80 6.95 23.11
N LEU A 76 2.56 6.23 22.32
CA LEU A 76 2.22 5.95 20.92
C LEU A 76 1.30 4.73 20.80
N SER A 77 1.39 3.76 21.70
CA SER A 77 0.58 2.54 21.65
C SER A 77 -0.93 2.82 21.55
N SER A 78 -1.42 3.79 22.32
CA SER A 78 -2.82 4.24 22.31
C SER A 78 -3.22 4.97 21.02
N HIS A 79 -2.29 5.66 20.37
CA HIS A 79 -2.54 6.29 19.07
C HIS A 79 -2.57 5.24 17.96
N MET A 80 -1.59 4.33 17.95
CA MET A 80 -1.50 3.23 16.99
C MET A 80 -2.70 2.30 17.06
N GLN A 81 -3.14 1.92 18.26
CA GLN A 81 -4.34 1.11 18.42
C GLN A 81 -5.58 1.82 17.86
N ARG A 82 -5.79 3.10 18.22
CA ARG A 82 -6.92 3.87 17.68
C ARG A 82 -6.88 3.95 16.16
N SER A 83 -5.70 4.13 15.56
CA SER A 83 -5.57 4.20 14.11
C SER A 83 -5.90 2.88 13.41
N TRP A 84 -5.62 1.75 14.06
CA TRP A 84 -5.99 0.43 13.57
C TRP A 84 -7.50 0.23 13.67
N ASP A 85 -8.07 0.48 14.86
CA ASP A 85 -9.49 0.30 15.14
C ASP A 85 -10.38 1.22 14.28
N SER A 86 -9.90 2.43 13.94
CA SER A 86 -10.62 3.38 13.08
C SER A 86 -10.44 3.12 11.59
N GLY A 87 -9.52 2.23 11.17
CA GLY A 87 -9.11 2.06 9.78
C GLY A 87 -8.23 3.20 9.23
N THR A 88 -7.83 4.18 10.05
CA THR A 88 -6.88 5.24 9.65
C THR A 88 -5.54 4.65 9.19
N PHE A 89 -5.14 3.50 9.75
CA PHE A 89 -4.02 2.71 9.25
C PHE A 89 -4.09 2.50 7.74
N TRP A 90 -5.25 2.12 7.20
CA TRP A 90 -5.41 1.85 5.76
C TRP A 90 -5.29 3.10 4.90
N ILE A 91 -5.71 4.26 5.41
CA ILE A 91 -5.55 5.55 4.72
C ILE A 91 -4.06 5.89 4.59
N VAL A 92 -3.30 5.78 5.68
CA VAL A 92 -1.85 6.02 5.68
C VAL A 92 -1.14 4.98 4.82
N TYR A 93 -1.52 3.71 4.92
CA TYR A 93 -0.96 2.62 4.12
C TYR A 93 -1.14 2.87 2.62
N ALA A 94 -2.35 3.24 2.19
CA ALA A 94 -2.65 3.54 0.78
C ALA A 94 -1.88 4.77 0.28
N ALA A 95 -1.66 5.79 1.13
CA ALA A 95 -0.87 6.96 0.79
C ALA A 95 0.62 6.63 0.59
N LEU A 96 1.14 5.64 1.32
CA LEU A 96 2.54 5.20 1.23
C LEU A 96 2.78 4.13 0.14
N HIS A 97 1.74 3.39 -0.26
CA HIS A 97 1.85 2.25 -1.17
C HIS A 97 0.94 2.41 -2.40
N SER A 98 1.46 3.10 -3.42
CA SER A 98 0.71 3.42 -4.65
C SER A 98 0.20 2.20 -5.42
N PHE A 99 0.92 1.07 -5.39
CA PHE A 99 0.51 -0.16 -6.06
C PHE A 99 -0.68 -0.84 -5.40
N ALA A 100 -0.82 -0.72 -4.08
CA ALA A 100 -1.93 -1.27 -3.32
C ALA A 100 -3.14 -0.34 -3.28
N PHE A 101 -2.97 0.93 -3.71
CA PHE A 101 -3.96 1.99 -3.50
C PHE A 101 -5.36 1.59 -3.96
N ASP A 102 -5.53 1.09 -5.19
CA ASP A 102 -6.85 0.76 -5.73
C ASP A 102 -7.54 -0.35 -4.92
N ALA A 103 -6.83 -1.44 -4.65
CA ALA A 103 -7.37 -2.56 -3.87
C ALA A 103 -7.71 -2.15 -2.43
N ILE A 104 -6.82 -1.41 -1.76
CA ILE A 104 -7.03 -0.92 -0.39
C ILE A 104 -8.17 0.10 -0.35
N TYR A 105 -8.25 1.00 -1.34
CA TYR A 105 -9.33 1.97 -1.41
C TYR A 105 -10.68 1.27 -1.44
N TRP A 106 -10.89 0.35 -2.39
CA TRP A 106 -12.19 -0.29 -2.52
C TRP A 106 -12.52 -1.27 -1.39
N GLN A 107 -11.53 -1.98 -0.84
CA GLN A 107 -11.79 -2.99 0.20
C GLN A 107 -11.86 -2.41 1.61
N LYS A 108 -11.08 -1.36 1.90
CA LYS A 108 -10.89 -0.84 3.26
C LYS A 108 -11.38 0.60 3.43
N ILE A 109 -11.08 1.50 2.49
CA ILE A 109 -11.36 2.93 2.67
C ILE A 109 -12.79 3.29 2.24
N ASP A 110 -13.23 2.87 1.06
CA ASP A 110 -14.57 3.17 0.53
C ASP A 110 -15.69 2.76 1.51
N PRO A 111 -15.67 1.54 2.11
CA PRO A 111 -16.69 1.12 3.08
C PRO A 111 -16.75 1.99 4.34
N MET A 112 -15.67 2.68 4.71
CA MET A 112 -15.63 3.56 5.88
C MET A 112 -16.47 4.82 5.68
N PHE A 113 -16.56 5.32 4.45
CA PHE A 113 -17.27 6.55 4.12
C PHE A 113 -18.63 6.28 3.45
N PHE A 114 -18.71 5.20 2.69
CA PHE A 114 -19.87 4.82 1.91
C PHE A 114 -20.27 3.41 2.31
N LYS A 115 -21.46 3.25 2.91
CA LYS A 115 -21.96 1.97 3.45
C LYS A 115 -21.65 0.79 2.50
N ALA A 116 -21.25 -0.36 3.07
CA ALA A 116 -20.82 -1.60 2.39
C ALA A 116 -21.94 -2.30 1.58
N SER A 117 -22.58 -1.59 0.66
CA SER A 117 -23.78 -2.02 -0.04
C SER A 117 -23.48 -2.82 -1.31
N GLN A 118 -22.25 -2.80 -1.82
CA GLN A 118 -21.90 -3.43 -3.10
C GLN A 118 -20.49 -4.03 -3.11
N THR A 119 -20.28 -4.97 -4.05
CA THR A 119 -18.96 -5.49 -4.40
C THR A 119 -18.06 -4.36 -4.93
N PRO A 120 -16.74 -4.38 -4.63
CA PRO A 120 -15.76 -3.40 -5.13
C PRO A 120 -15.90 -3.07 -6.63
N GLU A 121 -16.19 -4.08 -7.44
CA GLU A 121 -16.27 -4.01 -8.91
C GLU A 121 -17.42 -3.13 -9.44
N THR A 122 -18.46 -2.90 -8.64
CA THR A 122 -19.64 -2.11 -9.05
C THR A 122 -19.82 -0.84 -8.23
N ALA A 123 -19.14 -0.74 -7.08
CA ALA A 123 -19.21 0.40 -6.18
C ALA A 123 -18.87 1.73 -6.88
N TRP A 124 -17.89 1.73 -7.79
CA TRP A 124 -17.49 2.93 -8.54
C TRP A 124 -18.62 3.58 -9.34
N LYS A 125 -19.62 2.82 -9.82
CA LYS A 125 -20.76 3.36 -10.57
C LYS A 125 -21.64 4.24 -9.70
N GLU A 126 -21.81 3.88 -8.43
CA GLU A 126 -22.51 4.73 -7.47
C GLU A 126 -21.68 5.97 -7.13
N ARG A 127 -20.35 5.82 -7.02
CA ARG A 127 -19.45 6.95 -6.73
C ARG A 127 -19.42 7.98 -7.84
N LEU A 128 -19.57 7.57 -9.11
CA LEU A 128 -19.77 8.51 -10.21
C LEU A 128 -20.99 9.41 -10.02
N GLY A 129 -22.06 8.89 -9.39
CA GLY A 129 -23.25 9.68 -9.07
C GLY A 129 -23.03 10.76 -7.99
N LEU A 130 -21.87 10.76 -7.32
CA LEU A 130 -21.48 11.80 -6.36
C LEU A 130 -20.79 12.99 -7.01
N LEU A 131 -20.33 12.84 -8.26
CA LEU A 131 -19.68 13.90 -9.00
C LEU A 131 -20.71 14.95 -9.45
N GLY A 132 -20.35 16.23 -9.33
CA GLY A 132 -21.14 17.32 -9.88
C GLY A 132 -21.06 17.39 -11.41
N GLU A 133 -22.00 18.09 -12.04
CA GLU A 133 -22.06 18.21 -13.52
C GLU A 133 -20.73 18.66 -14.14
N ARG A 134 -20.06 19.65 -13.52
CA ARG A 134 -18.75 20.13 -13.98
C ARG A 134 -17.65 19.06 -13.87
N GLU A 135 -17.64 18.30 -12.78
CA GLU A 135 -16.63 17.25 -12.56
C GLU A 135 -16.81 16.10 -13.54
N ILE A 136 -18.07 15.77 -13.87
CA ILE A 136 -18.40 14.79 -14.92
C ILE A 136 -17.91 15.30 -16.28
N GLU A 137 -18.19 16.56 -16.63
CA GLU A 137 -17.73 17.14 -17.90
C GLU A 137 -16.19 17.14 -18.02
N GLU A 138 -15.48 17.54 -16.97
CA GLU A 138 -14.02 17.51 -16.91
C GLU A 138 -13.46 16.08 -17.06
N MET A 139 -14.08 15.11 -16.40
CA MET A 139 -13.74 13.69 -16.52
C MET A 139 -13.95 13.18 -17.95
N GLU A 140 -15.09 13.47 -18.56
CA GLU A 140 -15.41 13.04 -19.93
C GLU A 140 -14.43 13.62 -20.96
N GLN A 141 -14.05 14.91 -20.81
CA GLN A 141 -13.02 15.53 -21.64
C GLN A 141 -11.67 14.85 -21.47
N LEU A 142 -11.28 14.50 -20.23
CA LEU A 142 -10.04 13.77 -19.95
C LEU A 142 -10.05 12.38 -20.60
N VAL A 143 -11.15 11.64 -20.47
CA VAL A 143 -11.32 10.30 -21.06
C VAL A 143 -11.24 10.36 -22.58
N ALA A 144 -11.95 11.30 -23.21
CA ALA A 144 -11.91 11.49 -24.67
C ALA A 144 -10.49 11.78 -25.16
N ARG A 145 -9.77 12.67 -24.48
CA ARG A 145 -8.36 12.97 -24.79
C ARG A 145 -7.47 11.73 -24.63
N LYS A 146 -7.61 10.98 -23.53
CA LYS A 146 -6.82 9.77 -23.27
C LYS A 146 -7.07 8.66 -24.29
N LEU A 147 -8.31 8.50 -24.75
CA LEU A 147 -8.65 7.55 -25.82
C LEU A 147 -8.03 7.94 -27.17
N GLU A 148 -7.93 9.25 -27.47
CA GLU A 148 -7.26 9.72 -28.69
C GLU A 148 -5.74 9.54 -28.59
N GLU A 149 -5.14 9.91 -27.46
CA GLU A 149 -3.72 9.66 -27.17
C GLU A 149 -3.38 8.17 -27.30
N MET A 150 -4.25 7.28 -26.83
CA MET A 150 -4.04 5.83 -26.91
C MET A 150 -3.90 5.32 -28.35
N LYS A 151 -4.53 5.97 -29.34
CA LYS A 151 -4.41 5.57 -30.76
C LYS A 151 -3.01 5.80 -31.33
N THR A 152 -2.29 6.78 -30.81
CA THR A 152 -0.97 7.19 -31.30
C THR A 152 0.16 6.81 -30.33
N ARG A 153 -0.17 6.49 -29.08
CA ARG A 153 0.79 6.10 -28.05
C ARG A 153 1.42 4.75 -28.40
N ILE A 154 2.70 4.79 -28.72
CA ILE A 154 3.54 3.60 -28.77
C ILE A 154 3.77 3.15 -27.33
N LEU A 155 3.26 1.96 -26.98
CA LEU A 155 3.56 1.30 -25.72
C LEU A 155 4.92 0.60 -25.85
N GLU A 156 5.98 1.39 -25.96
CA GLU A 156 7.35 0.89 -25.87
C GLU A 156 7.67 0.69 -24.39
N TRP A 157 7.66 -0.57 -23.97
CA TRP A 157 8.29 -0.99 -22.72
C TRP A 157 9.80 -0.98 -22.93
N ASP A 158 10.55 -0.35 -22.02
CA ASP A 158 12.02 -0.42 -22.00
C ASP A 158 12.42 -1.58 -21.08
N PRO A 159 12.76 -2.77 -21.63
CA PRO A 159 13.08 -3.93 -20.82
C PRO A 159 14.40 -3.72 -20.07
N ASP A 160 14.41 -4.04 -18.78
CA ASP A 160 15.66 -4.10 -18.03
C ASP A 160 16.59 -5.21 -18.55
N GLU A 161 17.87 -5.17 -18.17
CA GLU A 161 18.87 -6.14 -18.63
C GLU A 161 18.44 -7.60 -18.36
N CYS A 162 17.79 -7.86 -17.22
CA CYS A 162 17.26 -9.19 -16.88
C CYS A 162 16.16 -9.64 -17.85
N THR A 163 15.27 -8.74 -18.25
CA THR A 163 14.21 -9.01 -19.23
C THR A 163 14.79 -9.26 -20.61
N ILE A 164 15.79 -8.49 -21.02
CA ILE A 164 16.51 -8.69 -22.29
C ILE A 164 17.19 -10.06 -22.32
N GLU A 165 17.88 -10.45 -21.24
CA GLU A 165 18.52 -11.76 -21.13
C GLU A 165 17.51 -12.91 -21.17
N ALA A 166 16.37 -12.76 -20.50
CA ALA A 166 15.30 -13.76 -20.51
C ALA A 166 14.71 -13.94 -21.91
N ILE A 167 14.47 -12.84 -22.63
CA ILE A 167 14.00 -12.86 -24.02
C ILE A 167 15.04 -13.54 -24.92
N ALA A 168 16.31 -13.16 -24.84
CA ALA A 168 17.38 -13.76 -25.63
C ALA A 168 17.51 -15.28 -25.39
N LYS A 169 17.35 -15.71 -24.14
CA LYS A 169 17.38 -17.12 -23.76
C LYS A 169 16.16 -17.88 -24.31
N ALA A 170 14.98 -17.27 -24.27
CA ALA A 170 13.76 -17.84 -24.84
C ALA A 170 13.86 -17.97 -26.37
N GLU A 171 14.35 -16.94 -27.06
CA GLU A 171 14.56 -16.93 -28.50
C GLU A 171 15.63 -17.94 -28.95
N GLY A 172 16.72 -18.07 -28.20
CA GLY A 172 17.75 -19.09 -28.42
C GLY A 172 17.22 -20.52 -28.30
N SER A 173 16.34 -20.77 -27.33
CA SER A 173 15.68 -22.07 -27.12
C SER A 173 14.68 -22.41 -28.23
N LEU A 174 13.91 -21.42 -28.69
CA LEU A 174 12.99 -21.57 -29.83
C LEU A 174 13.74 -21.88 -31.14
N ARG A 175 14.85 -21.18 -31.42
CA ARG A 175 15.68 -21.46 -32.60
C ARG A 175 16.29 -22.86 -32.55
N ALA A 176 16.81 -23.30 -31.41
CA ALA A 176 17.36 -24.66 -31.25
C ALA A 176 16.32 -25.75 -31.50
N THR A 177 15.07 -25.52 -31.10
CA THR A 177 13.97 -26.47 -31.30
C THR A 177 13.57 -26.58 -32.79
N VAL A 178 13.53 -25.45 -33.51
CA VAL A 178 13.20 -25.43 -34.95
C VAL A 178 14.28 -26.12 -35.80
N TYR A 179 15.57 -25.94 -35.50
CA TYR A 179 16.66 -26.63 -36.21
C TYR A 179 16.72 -28.15 -35.92
N SER A 180 16.23 -28.60 -34.77
CA SER A 180 16.12 -30.03 -34.46
C SER A 180 14.95 -30.73 -35.18
N ALA A 181 13.96 -29.96 -35.65
CA ALA A 181 12.77 -30.47 -36.32
C ALA A 181 12.89 -30.49 -37.86
N SER A 182 13.79 -29.69 -38.46
CA SER A 182 14.01 -29.66 -39.93
C SER A 182 15.12 -30.60 -40.43
N GLY A 183 15.76 -31.36 -39.52
CA GLY A 183 16.89 -32.24 -39.81
C GLY A 183 16.57 -33.75 -39.90
N ARG A 184 15.35 -34.15 -40.29
CA ARG A 184 15.02 -35.56 -40.60
C ARG A 184 14.36 -35.69 -41.95
#